data_AF-A0A6P4YLA6-F1
#
_entry.id   AF-A0A6P4YLA6-F1
#
_cell.length_a   1.000
_cell.length_b   1.000
_cell.length_c   1.000
_cell.angle_alpha   90.00
_cell.angle_beta   90.00
_cell.angle_gamma   90.00
#
_symmetry.space_group_name_H-M   'P 1'
#
loop_
_entity.id
_entity.type
_entity.pdbx_description
1 polymer ?
#
loop_
_entity_poly.entity_id
_entity_poly.type
_entity_poly.pdbx_seq_one_letter_code
_entity_poly.pdbx_strand_id
1 'polypeptide(L)'
;MLFSIANLCLVLSLLQSGCSADQNSLSTCEIGAMLQNAIADIPKPYEDRLLALEEQLAQERTIRAELEGRVNSLQETLMHVQSTNTQQSDLAAKLKADFCNDRKEALKLGGVFQVRSPVGHYEYTLQQASQACADQGATLASYSQLYTAWQDGMENCACGWLSDGSARYPRQSRDTMCGGGVGIMRCARSKNNAWCYKNNVEAWWFPQNSICD
;
A
#
# COMPACT_ATOMS: atom_id res chain seq x y z
N MET A 1 19.11 45.42 6.92
CA MET A 1 19.38 46.42 5.86
C MET A 1 20.53 47.30 6.33
N LEU A 2 21.72 46.73 6.48
CA LEU A 2 22.89 47.41 7.08
C LEU A 2 23.78 48.11 6.05
N PHE A 3 23.41 48.05 4.77
CA PHE A 3 24.07 48.78 3.69
C PHE A 3 23.87 50.30 3.73
N SER A 4 23.21 50.86 4.75
CA SER A 4 22.79 52.26 4.72
C SER A 4 23.56 53.19 5.65
N ILE A 5 24.02 52.79 6.84
CA ILE A 5 24.65 53.76 7.78
C ILE A 5 26.09 54.07 7.37
N ALA A 6 26.90 53.05 7.05
CA ALA A 6 28.27 53.25 6.59
C ALA A 6 28.33 53.93 5.20
N ASN A 7 27.39 53.59 4.30
CA ASN A 7 27.25 54.26 3.01
C ASN A 7 26.70 55.69 3.13
N LEU A 8 25.78 55.97 4.06
CA LEU A 8 25.36 57.35 4.34
C LEU A 8 26.53 58.16 4.87
N CYS A 9 27.34 57.62 5.79
CA CYS A 9 28.53 58.29 6.30
C CYS A 9 29.57 58.56 5.19
N LEU A 10 29.78 57.62 4.27
CA LEU A 10 30.66 57.78 3.10
C LEU A 10 30.12 58.83 2.11
N VAL A 11 28.82 58.83 1.83
CA VAL A 11 28.17 59.82 0.96
C VAL A 11 28.21 61.22 1.59
N LEU A 12 28.01 61.33 2.91
CA LEU A 12 28.10 62.58 3.67
C LEU A 12 29.53 63.13 3.75
N SER A 13 30.54 62.27 3.88
CA SER A 13 31.95 62.69 3.88
C SER A 13 32.45 63.08 2.49
N LEU A 14 31.94 62.44 1.42
CA LEU A 14 32.18 62.88 0.04
C LEU A 14 31.52 64.23 -0.27
N LEU A 15 30.33 64.51 0.28
CA LEU A 15 29.67 65.82 0.19
C LEU A 15 30.46 66.94 0.88
N GLN A 16 31.21 66.64 1.95
CA GLN A 16 32.07 67.61 2.64
C GLN A 16 33.36 67.97 1.86
N SER A 17 33.81 67.10 0.95
CA SER A 17 35.03 67.35 0.15
C SER A 17 34.87 68.38 -0.97
N GLY A 18 33.64 68.89 -1.20
CA GLY A 18 33.32 69.88 -2.24
C GLY A 18 32.86 71.26 -1.74
N CYS A 19 32.91 71.57 -0.43
CA CYS A 19 32.42 72.85 0.10
C CYS A 19 33.47 73.98 -0.05
N SER A 20 33.37 74.77 -1.13
CA SER A 20 34.02 76.09 -1.23
C SER A 20 33.15 77.16 -0.53
N ALA A 21 33.77 77.96 0.33
CA ALA A 21 33.09 79.00 1.11
C ALA A 21 32.59 80.15 0.22
N ASP A 22 31.27 80.31 0.14
CA ASP A 22 30.64 81.53 -0.37
C ASP A 22 29.44 81.91 0.54
N GLN A 23 29.40 83.16 1.01
CA GLN A 23 28.73 83.58 2.25
C GLN A 23 27.22 83.93 2.15
N ASN A 24 26.42 83.32 1.27
CA ASN A 24 24.99 83.72 1.18
C ASN A 24 23.97 82.64 0.80
N SER A 25 24.22 81.39 1.16
CA SER A 25 23.16 80.38 1.23
C SER A 25 23.42 79.53 2.46
N LEU A 26 22.37 79.17 3.20
CA LEU A 26 22.44 78.19 4.29
C LEU A 26 23.09 76.94 3.67
N SER A 27 24.38 76.80 3.90
CA SER A 27 25.22 76.03 2.99
C SER A 27 24.79 74.57 3.10
N THR A 28 24.86 73.82 2.00
CA THR A 28 24.65 72.37 2.02
C THR A 28 25.51 71.65 3.09
N CYS A 29 26.60 72.29 3.52
CA CYS A 29 27.43 71.88 4.64
C CYS A 29 26.79 72.09 6.04
N GLU A 30 25.99 73.14 6.28
CA GLU A 30 25.28 73.35 7.57
C GLU A 30 24.14 72.34 7.76
N ILE A 31 23.37 72.05 6.70
CA ILE A 31 22.35 70.98 6.73
C ILE A 31 23.03 69.63 6.96
N GLY A 32 24.19 69.38 6.34
CA GLY A 32 24.99 68.18 6.55
C GLY A 32 25.46 68.01 8.00
N ALA A 33 25.94 69.09 8.63
CA ALA A 33 26.35 69.09 10.03
C ALA A 33 25.18 68.94 11.00
N MET A 34 24.05 69.61 10.73
CA MET A 34 22.82 69.44 11.52
C MET A 34 22.27 68.01 11.42
N LEU A 35 22.31 67.41 10.24
CA LEU A 35 21.90 66.03 10.02
C LEU A 35 22.86 65.05 10.73
N GLN A 36 24.17 65.28 10.67
CA GLN A 36 25.16 64.47 11.38
C GLN A 36 25.00 64.55 12.90
N ASN A 37 24.71 65.72 13.45
CA ASN A 37 24.41 65.88 14.87
C ASN A 37 23.09 65.19 15.26
N ALA A 38 22.04 65.32 14.45
CA ALA A 38 20.76 64.64 14.70
C ALA A 38 20.88 63.10 14.63
N ILE A 39 21.78 62.58 13.79
CA ILE A 39 22.12 61.15 13.73
C ILE A 39 22.96 60.74 14.94
N ALA A 40 23.90 61.59 15.39
CA ALA A 40 24.70 61.36 16.59
C ALA A 40 23.89 61.41 17.90
N ASP A 41 22.77 62.16 17.91
CA ASP A 41 21.82 62.26 19.03
C ASP A 41 20.75 61.16 19.05
N ILE A 42 20.81 60.19 18.13
CA ILE A 42 19.97 58.99 18.23
C ILE A 42 20.36 58.28 19.55
N PRO A 43 19.42 58.10 20.49
CA PRO A 43 19.74 57.46 21.75
C PRO A 43 20.25 56.04 21.47
N LYS A 44 21.47 55.71 21.92
CA LYS A 44 22.04 54.34 21.88
C LYS A 44 21.06 53.21 22.26
N PRO A 45 20.12 53.39 23.21
CA PRO A 45 19.07 52.40 23.50
C PRO A 45 18.22 51.98 22.30
N TYR A 46 18.15 52.78 21.24
CA TYR A 46 17.39 52.48 20.03
C TYR A 46 18.18 51.62 19.03
N GLU A 47 19.50 51.83 18.93
CA GLU A 47 20.40 51.00 18.12
C GLU A 47 20.52 49.59 18.68
N ASP A 48 20.68 49.45 20.01
CA ASP A 48 20.77 48.14 20.68
C ASP A 48 19.47 47.34 20.53
N ARG A 49 18.32 48.02 20.59
CA ARG A 49 17.00 47.40 20.35
C ARG A 49 16.83 46.95 18.91
N LEU A 50 17.34 47.73 17.95
CA LEU A 50 17.29 47.37 16.53
C LEU A 50 18.18 46.15 16.23
N LEU A 51 19.36 46.09 16.83
CA LEU A 51 20.28 44.95 16.69
C LEU A 51 19.67 43.66 17.28
N ALA A 52 19.07 43.75 18.47
CA ALA A 52 18.36 42.62 19.10
C ALA A 52 17.17 42.13 18.25
N LEU A 53 16.44 43.05 17.61
CA LEU A 53 15.36 42.72 16.67
C LEU A 53 15.88 42.03 15.39
N GLU A 54 17.03 42.46 14.86
CA GLU A 54 17.66 41.80 13.70
C GLU A 54 18.14 40.38 14.05
N GLU A 55 18.68 40.17 15.26
CA GLU A 55 19.05 38.84 15.76
C GLU A 55 17.82 37.93 15.94
N GLN A 56 16.73 38.45 16.52
CA GLN A 56 15.46 37.73 16.62
C GLN A 56 14.90 37.33 15.25
N LEU A 57 14.92 38.26 14.28
CA LEU A 57 14.45 37.97 12.93
C LEU A 57 15.35 36.94 12.22
N ALA A 58 16.66 36.95 12.47
CA ALA A 58 17.59 35.93 11.97
C ALA A 58 17.32 34.55 12.60
N GLN A 59 17.00 34.52 13.90
CA GLN A 59 16.62 33.31 14.61
C GLN A 59 15.30 32.73 14.10
N GLU A 60 14.27 33.55 13.90
CA GLU A 60 12.98 33.10 13.34
C GLU A 60 13.12 32.54 11.91
N ARG A 61 13.99 33.14 11.09
CA ARG A 61 14.28 32.61 9.75
C ARG A 61 14.91 31.23 9.80
N THR A 62 15.83 31.00 10.73
CA THR A 62 16.48 29.69 10.93
C THR A 62 15.45 28.65 11.37
N ILE A 63 14.61 29.00 12.36
CA ILE A 63 13.54 28.11 12.86
C ILE A 63 12.51 27.80 11.77
N ARG A 64 12.12 28.79 10.96
CA ARG A 64 11.21 28.60 9.83
C ARG A 64 11.78 27.62 8.81
N ALA A 65 13.05 27.78 8.44
CA ALA A 65 13.71 26.87 7.49
C ALA A 65 13.76 25.43 8.01
N GLU A 66 14.03 25.23 9.31
CA GLU A 66 14.01 23.91 9.93
C GLU A 66 12.59 23.30 9.93
N LEU A 67 11.58 24.09 10.26
CA LEU A 67 10.18 23.65 10.24
C LEU A 67 9.71 23.31 8.82
N GLU A 68 10.09 24.10 7.81
CA GLU A 68 9.79 23.80 6.41
C GLU A 68 10.45 22.49 5.97
N GLY A 69 11.71 22.24 6.39
CA GLY A 69 12.38 20.96 6.16
C GLY A 69 11.63 19.78 6.79
N ARG A 70 11.17 19.94 8.04
CA ARG A 70 10.38 18.92 8.74
C ARG A 70 9.02 18.68 8.08
N VAL A 71 8.34 19.73 7.63
CA VAL A 71 7.05 19.63 6.91
C VAL A 71 7.23 18.87 5.59
N ASN A 72 8.26 19.17 4.83
CA ASN A 72 8.54 18.48 3.56
C ASN A 72 8.82 16.98 3.80
N SER A 73 9.63 16.65 4.80
CA SER A 73 9.90 15.25 5.17
C SER A 73 8.64 14.49 5.64
N LEU A 74 7.75 15.16 6.37
CA LEU A 74 6.47 14.60 6.78
C LEU A 74 5.53 14.39 5.58
N GLN A 75 5.53 15.29 4.60
CA GLN A 75 4.74 15.14 3.37
C GLN A 75 5.22 13.96 2.52
N GLU A 76 6.53 13.76 2.39
CA GLU A 76 7.11 12.59 1.73
C GLU A 76 6.70 11.29 2.44
N THR A 77 6.80 11.27 3.76
CA THR A 77 6.39 10.12 4.58
C THR A 77 4.89 9.83 4.41
N LEU A 78 4.05 10.87 4.40
CA LEU A 78 2.61 10.73 4.19
C LEU A 78 2.29 10.12 2.83
N MET A 79 2.95 10.56 1.76
CA MET A 79 2.78 9.97 0.42
C MET A 79 3.17 8.48 0.42
N HIS A 80 4.26 8.11 1.08
CA HIS A 80 4.65 6.71 1.21
C HIS A 80 3.61 5.87 1.97
N VAL A 81 3.11 6.37 3.10
CA VAL A 81 2.06 5.69 3.89
C VAL A 81 0.76 5.56 3.11
N GLN A 82 0.38 6.57 2.33
CA GLN A 82 -0.82 6.51 1.48
C GLN A 82 -0.66 5.46 0.37
N SER A 83 0.52 5.41 -0.25
CA SER A 83 0.84 4.44 -1.30
C SER A 83 0.78 3.01 -0.77
N THR A 84 1.38 2.74 0.40
CA THR A 84 1.35 1.40 1.01
C THR A 84 -0.07 1.01 1.45
N ASN A 85 -0.85 1.94 1.98
CA ASN A 85 -2.25 1.68 2.33
C ASN A 85 -3.10 1.33 1.09
N THR A 86 -2.86 2.01 -0.03
CA THR A 86 -3.54 1.73 -1.31
C THR A 86 -3.13 0.36 -1.85
N GLN A 87 -1.84 0.04 -1.82
CA GLN A 87 -1.36 -1.30 -2.22
C GLN A 87 -1.98 -2.41 -1.37
N GLN A 88 -2.15 -2.18 -0.06
CA GLN A 88 -2.79 -3.12 0.84
C GLN A 88 -4.28 -3.31 0.50
N SER A 89 -5.02 -2.23 0.20
CA SER A 89 -6.43 -2.35 -0.20
C SER A 89 -6.60 -3.05 -1.54
N ASP A 90 -5.71 -2.79 -2.49
CA ASP A 90 -5.75 -3.41 -3.82
C ASP A 90 -5.44 -4.91 -3.74
N LEU A 91 -4.46 -5.30 -2.93
CA LEU A 91 -4.13 -6.70 -2.70
C LEU A 91 -5.30 -7.44 -2.03
N ALA A 92 -5.93 -6.82 -1.04
CA ALA A 92 -7.11 -7.40 -0.38
C ALA A 92 -8.28 -7.57 -1.36
N ALA A 93 -8.53 -6.57 -2.22
CA ALA A 93 -9.57 -6.64 -3.24
C ALA A 93 -9.29 -7.76 -4.26
N LYS A 94 -8.03 -7.90 -4.70
CA LYS A 94 -7.60 -8.96 -5.60
C LYS A 94 -7.77 -10.35 -4.99
N LEU A 95 -7.29 -10.54 -3.76
CA LEU A 95 -7.43 -11.82 -3.04
C LEU A 95 -8.91 -12.19 -2.85
N LYS A 96 -9.76 -11.20 -2.54
CA LYS A 96 -11.21 -11.39 -2.45
C LYS A 96 -11.79 -11.83 -3.80
N ALA A 97 -11.44 -11.15 -4.91
CA ALA A 97 -11.92 -11.51 -6.24
C ALA A 97 -11.51 -12.94 -6.65
N ASP A 98 -10.25 -13.31 -6.43
CA ASP A 98 -9.72 -14.64 -6.72
C ASP A 98 -10.50 -15.72 -5.93
N PHE A 99 -10.69 -15.50 -4.62
CA PHE A 99 -11.47 -16.40 -3.76
C PHE A 99 -12.94 -16.55 -4.22
N CYS A 100 -13.59 -15.45 -4.60
CA CYS A 100 -14.98 -15.48 -5.06
C CYS A 100 -15.12 -16.17 -6.42
N ASN A 101 -14.13 -16.05 -7.30
CA ASN A 101 -14.09 -16.76 -8.58
C ASN A 101 -13.93 -18.27 -8.39
N ASP A 102 -12.98 -18.69 -7.54
CA ASP A 102 -12.79 -20.11 -7.19
C ASP A 102 -14.08 -20.72 -6.61
N ARG A 103 -14.78 -19.96 -5.75
CA ARG A 103 -16.10 -20.36 -5.22
C ARG A 103 -17.13 -20.55 -6.33
N LYS A 104 -17.20 -19.62 -7.28
CA LYS A 104 -18.15 -19.67 -8.40
C LYS A 104 -17.88 -20.87 -9.31
N GLU A 105 -16.62 -21.17 -9.58
CA GLU A 105 -16.23 -22.35 -10.35
C GLU A 105 -16.55 -23.65 -9.60
N ALA A 106 -16.26 -23.72 -8.29
CA ALA A 106 -16.63 -24.87 -7.46
C ALA A 106 -18.15 -25.09 -7.41
N LEU A 107 -18.94 -24.02 -7.32
CA LEU A 107 -20.40 -24.07 -7.40
C LEU A 107 -20.90 -24.59 -8.74
N LYS A 108 -20.31 -24.11 -9.84
CA LYS A 108 -20.66 -24.52 -11.20
C LYS A 108 -20.46 -26.02 -11.42
N LEU A 109 -19.49 -26.61 -10.72
CA LEU A 109 -19.22 -28.05 -10.72
C LEU A 109 -19.95 -28.79 -9.59
N GLY A 110 -21.09 -28.27 -9.13
CA GLY A 110 -21.92 -28.92 -8.12
C GLY A 110 -21.24 -29.07 -6.75
N GLY A 111 -20.33 -28.17 -6.37
CA GLY A 111 -19.65 -28.18 -5.08
C GLY A 111 -18.63 -29.31 -4.89
N VAL A 112 -18.24 -30.00 -5.97
CA VAL A 112 -17.24 -31.08 -5.95
C VAL A 112 -15.85 -30.54 -6.26
N PHE A 113 -14.87 -30.93 -5.45
CA PHE A 113 -13.46 -30.56 -5.64
C PHE A 113 -12.52 -31.69 -5.22
N GLN A 114 -11.27 -31.65 -5.66
CA GLN A 114 -10.27 -32.67 -5.33
C GLN A 114 -9.29 -32.16 -4.27
N VAL A 115 -9.03 -32.95 -3.24
CA VAL A 115 -7.98 -32.71 -2.24
C VAL A 115 -6.84 -33.71 -2.42
N ARG A 116 -5.61 -33.21 -2.45
CA ARG A 116 -4.38 -33.99 -2.60
C ARG A 116 -3.64 -34.08 -1.26
N SER A 117 -2.80 -35.11 -1.14
CA SER A 117 -1.97 -35.28 0.04
C SER A 117 -0.75 -34.34 -0.01
N PRO A 118 -0.39 -33.67 1.10
CA PRO A 118 0.80 -32.82 1.14
C PRO A 118 2.10 -33.62 1.09
N VAL A 119 2.07 -34.91 1.44
CA VAL A 119 3.26 -35.78 1.44
C VAL A 119 3.54 -36.43 0.08
N GLY A 120 2.63 -36.35 -0.89
CA GLY A 120 2.84 -36.91 -2.22
C GLY A 120 1.58 -37.18 -3.03
N HIS A 121 1.77 -37.68 -4.25
CA HIS A 121 0.67 -38.05 -5.14
C HIS A 121 0.00 -39.34 -4.67
N TYR A 122 -1.33 -39.35 -4.58
CA TYR A 122 -2.11 -40.54 -4.26
C TYR A 122 -1.72 -41.20 -2.93
N GLU A 123 -1.57 -40.42 -1.86
CA GLU A 123 -1.13 -40.95 -0.57
C GLU A 123 -2.24 -41.17 0.47
N TYR A 124 -3.50 -40.81 0.17
CA TYR A 124 -4.60 -41.03 1.10
C TYR A 124 -5.16 -42.45 1.01
N THR A 125 -5.33 -43.09 2.17
CA THR A 125 -6.33 -44.15 2.36
C THR A 125 -7.73 -43.57 2.37
N LEU A 126 -8.78 -44.40 2.27
CA LEU A 126 -10.17 -43.93 2.33
C LEU A 126 -10.46 -43.12 3.61
N GLN A 127 -9.98 -43.58 4.76
CA GLN A 127 -10.15 -42.91 6.04
C GLN A 127 -9.42 -41.55 6.06
N GLN A 128 -8.19 -41.50 5.56
CA GLN A 128 -7.43 -40.25 5.47
C GLN A 128 -8.08 -39.26 4.49
N ALA A 129 -8.63 -39.76 3.39
CA ALA A 129 -9.37 -38.94 2.44
C ALA A 129 -10.64 -38.35 3.05
N SER A 130 -11.36 -39.13 3.86
CA SER A 130 -12.50 -38.63 4.63
C SER A 130 -12.10 -37.53 5.61
N GLN A 131 -10.99 -37.73 6.34
CA GLN A 131 -10.49 -36.71 7.26
C GLN A 131 -10.04 -35.45 6.50
N ALA A 132 -9.33 -35.61 5.39
CA ALA A 132 -8.87 -34.49 4.57
C ALA A 132 -10.05 -33.65 4.03
N CYS A 133 -11.17 -34.27 3.64
CA CYS A 133 -12.37 -33.51 3.28
C CYS A 133 -12.97 -32.79 4.50
N ALA A 134 -13.03 -33.45 5.67
CA ALA A 134 -13.54 -32.86 6.89
C ALA A 134 -12.72 -31.64 7.34
N ASP A 135 -11.39 -31.68 7.18
CA ASP A 135 -10.48 -30.57 7.44
C ASP A 135 -10.72 -29.37 6.51
N GLN A 136 -11.41 -29.57 5.37
CA GLN A 136 -11.87 -28.50 4.48
C GLN A 136 -13.34 -28.07 4.76
N GLY A 137 -13.97 -28.62 5.79
CA GLY A 137 -15.38 -28.43 6.09
C GLY A 137 -16.31 -29.05 5.04
N ALA A 138 -15.90 -30.18 4.47
CA ALA A 138 -16.60 -30.93 3.43
C ALA A 138 -16.73 -32.41 3.80
N THR A 139 -17.48 -33.18 3.03
CA THR A 139 -17.53 -34.64 3.14
C THR A 139 -16.93 -35.26 1.88
N LEU A 140 -16.62 -36.56 1.90
CA LEU A 140 -16.35 -37.27 0.65
C LEU A 140 -17.55 -37.11 -0.30
N ALA A 141 -17.27 -36.84 -1.57
CA ALA A 141 -18.28 -36.76 -2.59
C ALA A 141 -18.88 -38.15 -2.85
N SER A 142 -20.18 -38.18 -3.07
CA SER A 142 -20.88 -39.35 -3.62
C SER A 142 -20.62 -39.48 -5.11
N TYR A 143 -20.85 -40.68 -5.65
CA TYR A 143 -20.79 -40.90 -7.09
C TYR A 143 -21.78 -40.00 -7.85
N SER A 144 -23.00 -39.81 -7.32
CA SER A 144 -24.00 -38.94 -7.96
C SER A 144 -23.55 -37.48 -8.02
N GLN A 145 -22.90 -36.96 -6.97
CA GLN A 145 -22.35 -35.60 -6.99
C GLN A 145 -21.22 -35.46 -8.01
N LEU A 146 -20.29 -36.42 -8.05
CA LEU A 146 -19.24 -36.44 -9.08
C LEU A 146 -19.83 -36.58 -10.49
N TYR A 147 -20.91 -37.33 -10.65
CA TYR A 147 -21.63 -37.49 -11.90
C TYR A 147 -22.26 -36.20 -12.37
N THR A 148 -22.97 -35.46 -11.50
CA THR A 148 -23.49 -34.13 -11.83
C THR A 148 -22.36 -33.17 -12.20
N ALA A 149 -21.28 -33.12 -11.42
CA ALA A 149 -20.11 -32.29 -11.73
C ALA A 149 -19.50 -32.64 -13.10
N TRP A 150 -19.45 -33.93 -13.45
CA TRP A 150 -19.04 -34.38 -14.77
C TRP A 150 -20.05 -33.97 -15.85
N GLN A 151 -21.36 -34.02 -15.62
CA GLN A 151 -22.30 -33.48 -16.61
C GLN A 151 -22.09 -31.97 -16.86
N ASP A 152 -21.64 -31.25 -15.84
CA ASP A 152 -21.32 -29.81 -15.91
C ASP A 152 -19.90 -29.50 -16.45
N GLY A 153 -19.17 -30.52 -16.93
CA GLY A 153 -17.88 -30.34 -17.61
C GLY A 153 -16.65 -30.66 -16.77
N MET A 154 -16.79 -31.23 -15.57
CA MET A 154 -15.62 -31.62 -14.77
C MET A 154 -14.75 -32.65 -15.50
N GLU A 155 -13.47 -32.35 -15.65
CA GLU A 155 -12.43 -33.23 -16.19
C GLU A 155 -11.21 -33.20 -15.28
N ASN A 156 -10.75 -34.37 -14.83
CA ASN A 156 -9.53 -34.49 -14.03
C ASN A 156 -8.94 -35.89 -14.18
N CYS A 157 -7.68 -35.97 -14.60
CA CYS A 157 -6.93 -37.23 -14.74
C CYS A 157 -6.27 -37.68 -13.43
N ALA A 158 -6.98 -37.60 -12.31
CA ALA A 158 -6.47 -38.06 -11.04
C ALA A 158 -7.51 -38.82 -10.23
N CYS A 159 -7.15 -40.04 -9.85
CA CYS A 159 -7.95 -40.91 -9.00
C CYS A 159 -8.20 -40.29 -7.63
N GLY A 160 -9.46 -40.28 -7.20
CA GLY A 160 -9.85 -39.87 -5.85
C GLY A 160 -10.88 -40.81 -5.24
N TRP A 161 -10.85 -40.94 -3.91
CA TRP A 161 -11.85 -41.68 -3.14
C TRP A 161 -13.19 -40.97 -3.14
N LEU A 162 -14.26 -41.76 -3.21
CA LEU A 162 -15.66 -41.34 -3.03
C LEU A 162 -16.23 -41.94 -1.74
N SER A 163 -17.39 -41.42 -1.33
CA SER A 163 -18.07 -41.83 -0.09
C SER A 163 -18.50 -43.30 -0.07
N ASP A 164 -18.66 -43.93 -1.25
CA ASP A 164 -18.97 -45.36 -1.40
C ASP A 164 -17.73 -46.26 -1.29
N GLY A 165 -16.55 -45.68 -1.02
CA GLY A 165 -15.28 -46.38 -0.95
C GLY A 165 -14.70 -46.74 -2.32
N SER A 166 -15.34 -46.35 -3.42
CA SER A 166 -14.75 -46.50 -4.75
C SER A 166 -13.76 -45.36 -5.03
N ALA A 167 -12.71 -45.66 -5.80
CA ALA A 167 -11.79 -44.65 -6.31
C ALA A 167 -12.09 -44.40 -7.80
N ARG A 168 -12.24 -43.13 -8.20
CA ARG A 168 -12.66 -42.77 -9.57
C ARG A 168 -12.04 -41.45 -10.06
N TYR A 169 -12.15 -41.20 -11.37
CA TYR A 169 -11.78 -39.92 -11.99
C TYR A 169 -12.70 -39.59 -13.20
N PRO A 170 -13.14 -38.32 -13.36
CA PRO A 170 -13.98 -37.89 -14.47
C PRO A 170 -13.17 -37.43 -15.71
N ARG A 171 -13.61 -37.80 -16.91
CA ARG A 171 -13.03 -37.40 -18.21
C ARG A 171 -14.10 -36.90 -19.16
N GLN A 172 -13.91 -35.72 -19.75
CA GLN A 172 -14.76 -35.18 -20.81
C GLN A 172 -14.24 -35.53 -22.19
N SER A 173 -12.91 -35.64 -22.31
CA SER A 173 -12.21 -35.88 -23.56
C SER A 173 -11.39 -37.17 -23.50
N ARG A 174 -11.16 -37.77 -24.66
CA ARG A 174 -10.28 -38.94 -24.79
C ARG A 174 -8.83 -38.51 -24.68
N ASP A 175 -8.06 -39.21 -23.87
CA ASP A 175 -6.63 -38.99 -23.70
C ASP A 175 -5.96 -40.29 -23.32
N THR A 176 -5.00 -40.72 -24.14
CA THR A 176 -4.30 -41.99 -23.99
C THR A 176 -3.46 -42.04 -22.71
N MET A 177 -2.99 -40.89 -22.20
CA MET A 177 -2.26 -40.81 -20.94
C MET A 177 -3.15 -41.05 -19.72
N CYS A 178 -4.47 -41.00 -19.92
CA CYS A 178 -5.49 -41.07 -18.89
C CYS A 178 -6.52 -42.18 -19.18
N GLY A 179 -6.08 -43.25 -19.84
CA GLY A 179 -6.90 -44.44 -20.10
C GLY A 179 -7.77 -44.38 -21.36
N GLY A 180 -7.78 -43.27 -22.12
CA GLY A 180 -8.39 -43.17 -23.45
C GLY A 180 -9.93 -43.16 -23.51
N GLY A 181 -10.60 -43.17 -22.36
CA GLY A 181 -12.06 -43.17 -22.23
C GLY A 181 -12.67 -41.81 -21.87
N VAL A 182 -13.98 -41.69 -22.04
CA VAL A 182 -14.81 -40.55 -21.60
C VAL A 182 -15.84 -41.07 -20.60
N GLY A 183 -16.08 -40.34 -19.51
CA GLY A 183 -16.98 -40.71 -18.42
C GLY A 183 -16.29 -40.67 -17.04
N ILE A 184 -16.86 -41.36 -16.05
CA ILE A 184 -16.25 -41.52 -14.71
C ILE A 184 -15.62 -42.91 -14.57
N MET A 185 -14.30 -42.97 -14.72
CA MET A 185 -13.50 -44.19 -14.75
C MET A 185 -13.17 -44.67 -13.35
N ARG A 186 -13.09 -45.98 -13.14
CA ARG A 186 -12.66 -46.57 -11.86
C ARG A 186 -11.14 -46.65 -11.78
N CYS A 187 -10.61 -46.54 -10.57
CA CYS A 187 -9.22 -46.76 -10.25
C CYS A 187 -9.05 -48.04 -9.43
N ALA A 188 -8.00 -48.80 -9.74
CA ALA A 188 -7.60 -49.99 -9.00
C ALA A 188 -6.31 -49.70 -8.22
N ARG A 189 -6.39 -48.77 -7.26
CA ARG A 189 -5.25 -48.35 -6.41
C ARG A 189 -5.65 -48.40 -4.94
N SER A 190 -4.70 -48.79 -4.08
CA SER A 190 -4.88 -48.85 -2.61
C SER A 190 -4.79 -47.50 -1.93
N LYS A 191 -4.25 -46.48 -2.61
CA LYS A 191 -4.20 -45.09 -2.16
C LYS A 191 -4.52 -44.15 -3.32
N ASN A 192 -5.20 -43.04 -3.02
CA ASN A 192 -5.72 -42.09 -4.01
C ASN A 192 -5.73 -40.66 -3.44
N ASN A 193 -6.21 -39.69 -4.22
CA ASN A 193 -6.62 -38.38 -3.71
C ASN A 193 -8.00 -38.50 -3.04
N ALA A 194 -8.61 -37.39 -2.64
CA ALA A 194 -9.98 -37.35 -2.15
C ALA A 194 -10.87 -36.51 -3.07
N TRP A 195 -12.04 -37.00 -3.45
CA TRP A 195 -13.09 -36.15 -3.98
C TRP A 195 -13.95 -35.68 -2.82
N CYS A 196 -14.03 -34.37 -2.62
CA CYS A 196 -14.80 -33.75 -1.56
C CYS A 196 -16.01 -33.03 -2.14
N TYR A 197 -17.08 -32.95 -1.37
CA TYR A 197 -18.31 -32.26 -1.73
C TYR A 197 -18.75 -31.34 -0.58
N LYS A 198 -19.20 -30.14 -0.94
CA LYS A 198 -19.76 -29.18 0.00
C LYS A 198 -21.03 -28.55 -0.57
N ASN A 199 -22.17 -28.82 0.07
CA ASN A 199 -23.50 -28.37 -0.35
C ASN A 199 -23.71 -26.86 -0.17
N ASN A 200 -22.99 -26.25 0.78
CA ASN A 200 -23.19 -24.86 1.13
C ASN A 200 -21.85 -24.10 1.09
N VAL A 201 -21.60 -23.38 0.00
CA VAL A 201 -20.39 -22.57 -0.15
C VAL A 201 -20.43 -21.24 0.61
N GLU A 202 -21.43 -21.00 1.45
CA GLU A 202 -21.41 -19.89 2.42
C GLU A 202 -20.55 -20.21 3.65
N ALA A 203 -20.31 -21.49 3.96
CA ALA A 203 -19.57 -21.92 5.16
C ALA A 203 -18.05 -22.11 4.91
N TRP A 204 -17.43 -21.30 4.05
CA TRP A 204 -15.97 -21.30 3.89
C TRP A 204 -15.35 -20.41 4.97
N TRP A 205 -15.00 -21.01 6.10
CA TRP A 205 -14.00 -20.53 7.08
C TRP A 205 -14.08 -19.08 7.61
N PHE A 206 -15.21 -18.39 7.51
CA PHE A 206 -15.51 -17.19 8.32
C PHE A 206 -17.02 -17.08 8.62
N PRO A 207 -17.42 -16.64 9.82
CA PRO A 207 -18.82 -16.39 10.17
C PRO A 207 -19.31 -15.05 9.62
N GLN A 208 -19.14 -14.76 8.32
CA GLN A 208 -19.81 -13.65 7.66
C GLN A 208 -20.14 -13.97 6.19
N ASN A 209 -21.45 -14.09 5.91
CA ASN A 209 -22.07 -13.98 4.58
C ASN A 209 -21.81 -12.58 3.98
N SER A 210 -20.55 -12.20 3.72
CA SER A 210 -20.24 -10.85 3.22
C SER A 210 -19.00 -10.74 2.33
N ILE A 211 -18.14 -11.77 2.27
CA ILE A 211 -16.90 -11.66 1.49
C ILE A 211 -17.19 -11.63 -0.01
N CYS A 212 -18.23 -12.27 -0.49
CA CYS A 212 -18.51 -12.39 -1.92
C CYS A 212 -19.99 -12.12 -2.26
N ASP A 213 -20.70 -11.47 -1.35
CA ASP A 213 -22.06 -10.95 -1.54
C ASP A 213 -22.01 -9.48 -1.93
#